data_AF-A0A1Q2CI95-F1
#
_entry.id   AF-A0A1Q2CI95-F1
#
_cell.length_a   1.000
_cell.length_b   1.000
_cell.length_c   1.000
_cell.angle_alpha   90.00
_cell.angle_beta   90.00
_cell.angle_gamma   90.00
#
_symmetry.space_group_name_H-M   'P 1'
#
loop_
_entity.id
_entity.type
_entity.pdbx_description
1 polymer ?
#
loop_
_entity_poly.entity_id
_entity_poly.type
_entity_poly.pdbx_seq_one_letter_code
_entity_poly.pdbx_strand_id
1 'polypeptide(L)'
;MPDNITRPTDSSVDEFLDSVTERRRHEARALIDMMRDISGEQPVLWGSSIIGFGTEHYRYDTGREGDQPGIGFSPRKASITIYFSEGFEHYGDELSRLGKHRASVSCLYLNKLADVDLDVLRSMLEASWHKQHEPLAKPTTVDEYIAQVPDAAREKFDDLRALVRGQLPEAEETLSYGIVGYRTGKGRARVYISGFKDHVAIYPVPSDESLPQELRAHIHGKGSIWFALDEPLPTGLIRRTVAALVEGR
;
A
#
# COMPACT_ATOMS: atom_id res chain seq x y z
N MET A 1 -20.22 -8.42 -17.93
CA MET A 1 -19.77 -8.41 -16.52
C MET A 1 -20.82 -7.65 -15.73
N PRO A 2 -21.21 -8.07 -14.52
CA PRO A 2 -22.16 -7.28 -13.73
C PRO A 2 -21.56 -5.89 -13.50
N ASP A 3 -22.31 -4.85 -13.84
CA ASP A 3 -21.88 -3.47 -13.65
C ASP A 3 -21.51 -3.22 -12.18
N ASN A 4 -20.44 -2.45 -11.95
CA ASN A 4 -20.13 -1.98 -10.60
C ASN A 4 -21.30 -1.11 -10.11
N ILE A 5 -22.07 -1.64 -9.16
CA ILE A 5 -23.26 -0.97 -8.59
C ILE A 5 -22.90 0.13 -7.58
N THR A 6 -21.64 0.19 -7.16
CA THR A 6 -21.12 1.23 -6.26
C THR A 6 -20.53 2.35 -7.12
N ARG A 7 -21.38 3.32 -7.49
CA ARG A 7 -21.01 4.53 -8.24
C ARG A 7 -21.55 5.76 -7.52
N PRO A 8 -20.89 6.93 -7.62
CA PRO A 8 -21.43 8.15 -7.06
C PRO A 8 -22.75 8.47 -7.74
N THR A 9 -23.68 9.07 -7.00
CA THR A 9 -25.00 9.45 -7.51
C THR A 9 -25.26 10.92 -7.23
N ASP A 10 -26.18 11.52 -7.99
CA ASP A 10 -26.67 12.88 -7.73
C ASP A 10 -27.77 12.92 -6.64
N SER A 11 -27.98 11.80 -5.93
CA SER A 11 -29.02 11.71 -4.89
C SER A 11 -28.61 12.46 -3.63
N SER A 12 -29.57 13.12 -2.98
CA SER A 12 -29.32 13.83 -1.73
C SER A 12 -29.03 12.88 -0.57
N VAL A 13 -27.91 13.11 0.12
CA VAL A 13 -27.57 12.39 1.36
C VAL A 13 -28.60 12.69 2.45
N ASP A 14 -29.09 13.93 2.56
CA ASP A 14 -30.10 14.28 3.56
C ASP A 14 -31.43 13.57 3.29
N GLU A 15 -31.90 13.49 2.04
CA GLU A 15 -33.12 12.74 1.70
C GLU A 15 -32.95 11.24 1.97
N PHE A 16 -31.76 10.69 1.70
CA PHE A 16 -31.44 9.31 2.07
C PHE A 16 -31.51 9.12 3.60
N LEU A 17 -30.97 10.06 4.37
CA LEU A 17 -31.03 10.01 5.84
C LEU A 17 -32.44 10.18 6.40
N ASP A 18 -33.35 10.81 5.67
CA ASP A 18 -34.75 10.88 6.05
C ASP A 18 -35.44 9.51 5.97
N SER A 19 -34.95 8.61 5.11
CA SER A 19 -35.48 7.24 4.95
C SER A 19 -35.03 6.26 6.05
N VAL A 20 -33.97 6.57 6.80
CA VAL A 20 -33.47 5.68 7.86
C VAL A 20 -34.12 5.95 9.20
N THR A 21 -33.93 5.05 10.18
CA THR A 21 -34.47 5.23 11.53
C THR A 21 -33.81 6.43 12.22
N GLU A 22 -34.51 7.06 13.16
CA GLU A 22 -34.00 8.22 13.90
C GLU A 22 -32.63 7.97 14.54
N ARG A 23 -32.44 6.78 15.14
CA ARG A 23 -31.15 6.37 15.69
C ARG A 23 -30.06 6.35 14.61
N ARG A 24 -30.33 5.74 13.45
CA ARG A 24 -29.35 5.65 12.36
C ARG A 24 -29.07 7.00 11.74
N ARG A 25 -30.07 7.89 11.66
CA ARG A 25 -29.90 9.27 11.21
C ARG A 25 -28.91 10.03 12.11
N HIS A 26 -29.10 9.94 13.43
CA HIS A 26 -28.20 10.58 14.40
C HIS A 26 -26.78 10.03 14.31
N GLU A 27 -26.62 8.70 14.31
CA GLU A 27 -25.30 8.05 14.19
C GLU A 27 -24.62 8.35 12.85
N ALA A 28 -25.38 8.41 11.76
CA ALA A 28 -24.86 8.75 10.44
C ALA A 28 -24.40 10.21 10.37
N ARG A 29 -25.13 11.15 10.99
CA ARG A 29 -24.67 12.56 11.07
C ARG A 29 -23.34 12.67 11.81
N ALA A 30 -23.17 11.96 12.93
CA ALA A 30 -21.91 11.95 13.66
C ALA A 30 -20.73 11.38 12.82
N LEU A 31 -20.97 10.31 12.07
CA LEU A 31 -19.96 9.76 11.15
C LEU A 31 -19.69 10.66 9.95
N ILE A 32 -20.70 11.34 9.42
CA ILE A 32 -20.54 12.33 8.34
C ILE A 32 -19.64 13.47 8.82
N ASP A 33 -19.92 14.02 10.00
CA ASP A 33 -19.12 15.13 10.55
C ASP A 33 -17.67 14.67 10.75
N MET A 34 -17.45 13.51 11.36
CA MET A 34 -16.11 12.95 11.57
C MET A 34 -15.36 12.71 10.26
N MET A 35 -15.98 12.05 9.27
CA MET A 35 -15.32 11.73 8.00
C MET A 35 -15.11 12.97 7.12
N ARG A 36 -16.01 13.96 7.18
CA ARG A 36 -15.80 15.28 6.55
C ARG A 36 -14.60 16.00 7.15
N ASP A 37 -14.48 15.98 8.48
CA ASP A 37 -13.36 16.63 9.17
C ASP A 37 -12.01 15.95 8.85
N ILE A 38 -11.99 14.63 8.68
CA ILE A 38 -10.79 13.87 8.28
C ILE A 38 -10.42 14.12 6.82
N SER A 39 -11.41 14.05 5.91
CA SER A 39 -11.16 14.05 4.47
C SER A 39 -11.08 15.45 3.85
N GLY A 40 -11.77 16.44 4.45
CA GLY A 40 -12.03 17.72 3.81
C GLY A 40 -13.09 17.67 2.70
N GLU A 41 -13.71 16.50 2.46
CA GLU A 41 -14.64 16.26 1.35
C GLU A 41 -16.11 16.30 1.79
N GLN A 42 -17.01 16.55 0.85
CA GLN A 42 -18.46 16.47 1.09
C GLN A 42 -18.97 15.03 0.96
N PRO A 43 -19.99 14.62 1.73
CA PRO A 43 -20.56 13.29 1.62
C PRO A 43 -21.30 13.13 0.29
N VAL A 44 -21.05 12.02 -0.41
CA VAL A 44 -21.75 11.61 -1.62
C VAL A 44 -22.45 10.29 -1.37
N LEU A 45 -23.67 10.12 -1.91
CA LEU A 45 -24.34 8.82 -1.90
C LEU A 45 -23.81 7.96 -3.06
N TRP A 46 -23.22 6.83 -2.71
CA TRP A 46 -22.72 5.80 -3.62
C TRP A 46 -23.69 4.61 -3.67
N GLY A 47 -24.10 4.28 -4.89
CA GLY A 47 -25.13 3.28 -5.13
C GLY A 47 -26.42 3.60 -4.36
N SER A 48 -26.93 2.63 -3.60
CA SER A 48 -28.21 2.78 -2.88
C SER A 48 -28.10 3.06 -1.39
N SER A 49 -26.89 2.99 -0.80
CA SER A 49 -26.79 2.95 0.67
C SER A 49 -25.42 3.28 1.27
N ILE A 50 -24.42 3.65 0.47
CA ILE A 50 -23.09 3.99 0.97
C ILE A 50 -22.97 5.50 0.96
N ILE A 51 -22.65 6.09 2.10
CA ILE A 51 -22.24 7.49 2.20
C ILE A 51 -20.72 7.48 2.19
N GLY A 52 -20.14 8.11 1.18
CA GLY A 52 -18.70 8.09 0.93
C GLY A 52 -18.10 9.47 0.73
N PHE A 53 -16.80 9.57 0.95
CA PHE A 53 -15.99 10.78 0.88
C PHE A 53 -14.78 10.55 -0.02
N GLY A 54 -14.50 11.51 -0.89
CA GLY A 54 -13.48 11.36 -1.92
C GLY A 54 -13.82 10.27 -2.94
N THR A 55 -12.91 10.09 -3.90
CA THR A 55 -12.99 9.04 -4.91
C THR A 55 -11.60 8.44 -5.09
N GLU A 56 -11.50 7.12 -4.98
CA GLU A 56 -10.30 6.35 -5.25
C GLU A 56 -10.54 5.41 -6.44
N HIS A 57 -9.58 5.36 -7.36
CA HIS A 57 -9.60 4.43 -8.48
C HIS A 57 -8.76 3.18 -8.16
N TYR A 58 -9.38 2.01 -8.12
CA TYR A 58 -8.68 0.74 -7.92
C TYR A 58 -8.47 0.01 -9.24
N ARG A 59 -7.37 -0.73 -9.34
CA ARG A 59 -7.08 -1.63 -10.45
C ARG A 59 -6.44 -2.92 -9.96
N TYR A 60 -7.05 -4.05 -10.31
CA TYR A 60 -6.53 -5.37 -9.98
C TYR A 60 -5.64 -5.92 -11.10
N ASP A 61 -4.74 -6.84 -10.74
CA ASP A 61 -3.86 -7.56 -11.67
C ASP A 61 -4.65 -8.36 -12.75
N THR A 62 -5.92 -8.70 -12.46
CA THR A 62 -6.84 -9.35 -13.41
C THR A 62 -7.40 -8.40 -14.48
N GLY A 63 -7.05 -7.11 -14.44
CA GLY A 63 -7.54 -6.08 -15.35
C GLY A 63 -8.89 -5.48 -14.97
N ARG A 64 -9.51 -5.91 -13.86
CA ARG A 64 -10.71 -5.29 -13.31
C ARG A 64 -10.34 -3.99 -12.59
N GLU A 65 -10.99 -2.90 -12.94
CA GLU A 65 -10.82 -1.58 -12.32
C GLU A 65 -12.17 -0.89 -12.08
N GLY A 66 -12.15 0.16 -11.30
CA GLY A 66 -13.32 0.98 -11.03
C GLY A 66 -13.07 1.98 -9.91
N ASP A 67 -14.11 2.75 -9.60
CA ASP A 67 -14.06 3.78 -8.56
C ASP A 67 -14.78 3.31 -7.29
N GLN A 68 -14.30 3.80 -6.16
CA GLN A 68 -14.88 3.62 -4.84
C GLN A 68 -14.73 4.91 -4.03
N PRO A 69 -15.52 5.13 -2.96
CA PRO A 69 -15.21 6.18 -2.02
C PRO A 69 -13.89 5.87 -1.30
N GLY A 70 -13.12 6.90 -0.95
CA GLY A 70 -11.91 6.73 -0.16
C GLY A 70 -12.24 6.19 1.24
N ILE A 71 -13.01 6.97 2.00
CA ILE A 71 -13.64 6.47 3.24
C ILE A 71 -15.15 6.54 3.10
N GLY A 72 -15.84 5.60 3.75
CA GLY A 72 -17.29 5.58 3.70
C GLY A 72 -17.93 4.57 4.64
N PHE A 73 -19.25 4.68 4.77
CA PHE A 73 -20.04 3.80 5.61
C PHE A 73 -21.48 3.62 5.08
N SER A 74 -22.18 2.63 5.60
CA SER A 74 -23.59 2.35 5.29
C SER A 74 -24.41 2.22 6.58
N PRO A 75 -25.38 3.13 6.84
CA PRO A 75 -26.17 3.14 8.08
C PRO A 75 -27.37 2.19 8.03
N ARG A 76 -27.12 0.88 7.86
CA ARG A 76 -28.18 -0.13 7.70
C ARG A 76 -28.92 -0.37 9.02
N LYS A 77 -30.18 -0.81 8.93
CA LYS A 77 -31.04 -1.07 10.11
C LYS A 77 -30.36 -1.98 11.15
N ALA A 78 -29.77 -3.09 10.71
CA ALA A 78 -29.12 -4.07 11.58
C ALA A 78 -27.81 -3.57 12.20
N SER A 79 -26.95 -2.94 11.40
CA SER A 79 -25.65 -2.40 11.84
C SER A 79 -25.21 -1.24 10.95
N ILE A 80 -24.40 -0.35 11.49
CA ILE A 80 -23.55 0.53 10.69
C ILE A 80 -22.40 -0.33 10.16
N THR A 81 -22.14 -0.25 8.86
CA THR A 81 -20.94 -0.86 8.25
C THR A 81 -19.99 0.24 7.84
N ILE A 82 -18.76 0.24 8.34
CA ILE A 82 -17.68 1.16 7.95
C ILE A 82 -16.69 0.37 7.09
N TYR A 83 -16.22 0.97 6.00
CA TYR A 83 -15.36 0.30 5.02
C TYR A 83 -13.90 0.73 5.16
N PHE A 84 -13.01 -0.27 5.24
CA PHE A 84 -11.55 -0.13 5.26
C PHE A 84 -10.97 -0.97 4.13
N SER A 85 -10.66 -0.34 2.99
CA SER A 85 -10.26 -1.03 1.75
C SER A 85 -9.02 -1.91 1.93
N GLU A 86 -8.12 -1.51 2.83
CA GLU A 86 -6.88 -2.18 3.19
C GLU A 86 -7.06 -3.34 4.20
N GLY A 87 -8.26 -3.55 4.72
CA GLY A 87 -8.54 -4.56 5.74
C GLY A 87 -7.98 -4.22 7.13
N PHE A 88 -7.79 -5.25 7.97
CA PHE A 88 -7.57 -5.07 9.41
C PHE A 88 -6.21 -5.54 9.96
N GLU A 89 -5.28 -5.98 9.10
CA GLU A 89 -4.02 -6.60 9.53
C GLU A 89 -3.16 -5.69 10.42
N HIS A 90 -3.24 -4.37 10.21
CA HIS A 90 -2.45 -3.39 10.96
C HIS A 90 -3.21 -2.68 12.10
N TYR A 91 -4.46 -3.07 12.38
CA TYR A 91 -5.31 -2.39 13.38
C TYR A 91 -5.50 -3.22 14.67
N GLY A 92 -4.60 -4.14 14.97
CA GLY A 92 -4.77 -5.10 16.07
C GLY A 92 -4.96 -4.43 17.44
N ASP A 93 -4.16 -3.41 17.73
CA ASP A 93 -4.22 -2.68 19.01
C ASP A 93 -5.46 -1.78 19.09
N GLU A 94 -5.81 -1.09 18.01
CA GLU A 94 -7.00 -0.26 17.92
C GLU A 94 -8.27 -1.10 18.08
N LEU A 95 -8.38 -2.22 17.36
CA LEU A 95 -9.53 -3.12 17.48
C LEU A 95 -9.68 -3.67 18.90
N SER A 96 -8.59 -3.95 19.60
CA SER A 96 -8.64 -4.41 20.99
C SER A 96 -9.24 -3.37 21.95
N ARG A 97 -9.11 -2.07 21.61
CA ARG A 97 -9.56 -0.93 22.41
C ARG A 97 -10.89 -0.35 21.92
N LEU A 98 -11.29 -0.64 20.68
CA LEU A 98 -12.42 -0.01 20.01
C LEU A 98 -13.74 -0.24 20.73
N GLY A 99 -13.93 -1.36 21.42
CA GLY A 99 -15.21 -1.72 22.05
C GLY A 99 -15.96 -2.79 21.25
N LYS A 100 -17.29 -2.84 21.35
CA LYS A 100 -18.08 -3.94 20.78
C LYS A 100 -18.28 -3.78 19.27
N HIS A 101 -17.58 -4.61 18.51
CA HIS A 101 -17.61 -4.60 17.05
C HIS A 101 -17.56 -6.02 16.48
N ARG A 102 -17.76 -6.13 15.17
CA ARG A 102 -17.41 -7.32 14.37
C ARG A 102 -16.66 -6.84 13.14
N ALA A 103 -15.56 -7.49 12.80
CA ALA A 103 -14.83 -7.24 11.55
C ALA A 103 -15.00 -8.42 10.56
N SER A 104 -14.94 -8.14 9.26
CA SER A 104 -14.69 -9.15 8.22
C SER A 104 -13.42 -8.76 7.44
N VAL A 105 -13.37 -9.00 6.13
CA VAL A 105 -12.21 -8.69 5.29
C VAL A 105 -11.91 -7.19 5.26
N SER A 106 -12.92 -6.36 4.93
CA SER A 106 -12.80 -4.90 4.78
C SER A 106 -13.94 -4.13 5.42
N CYS A 107 -14.81 -4.82 6.16
CA CYS A 107 -16.02 -4.26 6.74
C CYS A 107 -15.96 -4.32 8.27
N LEU A 108 -16.09 -3.17 8.91
CA LEU A 108 -16.27 -3.03 10.35
C LEU A 108 -17.77 -2.82 10.63
N TYR A 109 -18.38 -3.73 11.39
CA TYR A 109 -19.79 -3.71 11.73
C TYR A 109 -20.00 -3.25 13.17
N LEU A 110 -20.76 -2.18 13.35
CA LEU A 110 -21.16 -1.62 14.64
C LEU A 110 -22.67 -1.73 14.82
N ASN A 111 -23.13 -2.30 15.94
CA ASN A 111 -24.57 -2.39 16.21
C ASN A 111 -25.16 -1.01 16.50
N LYS A 112 -24.46 -0.20 17.30
CA LYS A 112 -24.73 1.22 17.55
C LYS A 112 -23.41 1.94 17.78
N LEU A 113 -23.36 3.22 17.48
CA LEU A 113 -22.13 3.99 17.57
C LEU A 113 -21.66 4.14 19.02
N ALA A 114 -22.59 4.14 19.99
CA ALA A 114 -22.28 4.19 21.42
C ALA A 114 -21.65 2.90 21.99
N ASP A 115 -21.50 1.84 21.19
CA ASP A 115 -20.82 0.60 21.61
C ASP A 115 -19.29 0.68 21.45
N VAL A 116 -18.78 1.77 20.85
CA VAL A 116 -17.35 1.95 20.55
C VAL A 116 -16.77 3.24 21.08
N ASP A 117 -15.46 3.24 21.25
CA ASP A 117 -14.64 4.42 21.50
C ASP A 117 -14.47 5.21 20.18
N LEU A 118 -14.97 6.45 20.18
CA LEU A 118 -14.96 7.31 19.00
C LEU A 118 -13.57 7.86 18.65
N ASP A 119 -12.70 8.02 19.63
CA ASP A 119 -11.34 8.51 19.40
C ASP A 119 -10.51 7.42 18.73
N VAL A 120 -10.69 6.16 19.16
CA VAL A 120 -10.09 5.00 18.49
C VAL A 120 -10.62 4.86 17.07
N LEU A 121 -11.94 4.94 16.86
CA LEU A 121 -12.52 4.87 15.52
C LEU A 121 -12.01 5.99 14.61
N ARG A 122 -11.90 7.22 15.13
CA ARG A 122 -11.36 8.37 14.41
C ARG A 122 -9.92 8.13 13.99
N SER A 123 -9.07 7.65 14.89
CA SER A 123 -7.67 7.34 14.60
C SER A 123 -7.54 6.27 13.49
N MET A 124 -8.41 5.26 13.51
CA MET A 124 -8.43 4.24 12.44
C MET A 124 -8.82 4.85 11.09
N LEU A 125 -9.85 5.70 11.06
CA LEU A 125 -10.31 6.36 9.83
C LEU A 125 -9.29 7.36 9.28
N GLU A 126 -8.57 8.08 10.15
CA GLU A 126 -7.45 8.95 9.74
C GLU A 126 -6.34 8.12 9.10
N ALA A 127 -5.91 7.03 9.74
CA ALA A 127 -4.89 6.15 9.17
C ALA A 127 -5.31 5.57 7.81
N SER A 128 -6.58 5.16 7.69
CA SER A 128 -7.14 4.64 6.43
C SER A 128 -7.14 5.71 5.32
N TRP A 129 -7.60 6.93 5.64
CA TRP A 129 -7.63 8.04 4.70
C TRP A 129 -6.21 8.42 4.21
N HIS A 130 -5.26 8.56 5.15
CA HIS A 130 -3.86 8.88 4.82
C HIS A 130 -3.23 7.81 3.93
N LYS A 131 -3.44 6.52 4.23
CA LYS A 131 -2.89 5.42 3.43
C LYS A 131 -3.38 5.43 1.98
N GLN A 132 -4.59 5.91 1.74
CA GLN A 132 -5.19 5.97 0.40
C GLN A 132 -4.92 7.29 -0.35
N HIS A 133 -4.73 8.40 0.37
CA HIS A 133 -4.67 9.74 -0.23
C HIS A 133 -3.30 10.42 -0.11
N GLU A 134 -2.36 9.87 0.65
CA GLU A 134 -0.94 10.17 0.47
C GLU A 134 -0.33 9.13 -0.47
N PRO A 135 0.17 9.52 -1.67
CA PRO A 135 1.19 8.69 -2.31
C PRO A 135 2.33 8.58 -1.31
N LEU A 136 2.78 7.36 -0.98
CA LEU A 136 3.98 7.16 -0.17
C LEU A 136 5.00 8.21 -0.58
N ALA A 137 5.32 9.13 0.35
CA ALA A 137 6.15 10.28 0.02
C ALA A 137 7.41 9.72 -0.65
N LYS A 138 7.74 10.23 -1.85
CA LYS A 138 8.89 9.72 -2.60
C LYS A 138 10.08 9.73 -1.65
N PRO A 139 10.70 8.57 -1.36
CA PRO A 139 11.77 8.54 -0.39
C PRO A 139 12.85 9.50 -0.85
N THR A 140 13.42 10.21 0.11
CA THR A 140 14.54 11.14 -0.09
C THR A 140 15.82 10.60 0.54
N THR A 141 15.69 9.62 1.44
CA THR A 141 16.80 8.90 2.07
C THR A 141 16.70 7.39 1.86
N VAL A 142 17.82 6.69 2.07
CA VAL A 142 17.87 5.21 2.01
C VAL A 142 16.98 4.59 3.08
N ASP A 143 16.99 5.12 4.30
CA ASP A 143 16.19 4.60 5.41
C ASP A 143 14.68 4.76 5.15
N GLU A 144 14.26 5.89 4.58
CA GLU A 144 12.88 6.10 4.13
C GLU A 144 12.48 5.09 3.06
N TYR A 145 13.34 4.83 2.07
CA TYR A 145 13.06 3.82 1.05
C TYR A 145 12.89 2.43 1.68
N ILE A 146 13.77 2.05 2.61
CA ILE A 146 13.73 0.74 3.29
C ILE A 146 12.45 0.59 4.11
N ALA A 147 11.99 1.66 4.76
CA ALA A 147 10.73 1.67 5.50
C ALA A 147 9.50 1.48 4.58
N GLN A 148 9.63 1.77 3.29
CA GLN A 148 8.57 1.62 2.29
C GLN A 148 8.64 0.32 1.48
N VAL A 149 9.66 -0.54 1.71
CA VAL A 149 9.73 -1.85 1.07
C VAL A 149 8.52 -2.69 1.52
N PRO A 150 7.76 -3.32 0.60
CA PRO A 150 6.60 -4.14 0.98
C PRO A 150 6.97 -5.24 1.98
N ASP A 151 6.11 -5.48 2.97
CA ASP A 151 6.34 -6.48 4.02
C ASP A 151 6.69 -7.86 3.46
N ALA A 152 5.98 -8.29 2.41
CA ALA A 152 6.23 -9.57 1.72
C ALA A 152 7.65 -9.69 1.15
N ALA A 153 8.28 -8.57 0.79
CA ALA A 153 9.61 -8.53 0.21
C ALA A 153 10.71 -8.22 1.22
N ARG A 154 10.35 -7.85 2.45
CA ARG A 154 11.28 -7.27 3.41
C ARG A 154 12.45 -8.19 3.74
N GLU A 155 12.17 -9.45 4.06
CA GLU A 155 13.19 -10.46 4.35
C GLU A 155 14.14 -10.65 3.16
N LYS A 156 13.58 -10.82 1.95
CA LYS A 156 14.37 -11.04 0.73
C LYS A 156 15.22 -9.83 0.36
N PHE A 157 14.67 -8.64 0.55
CA PHE A 157 15.35 -7.37 0.28
C PHE A 157 16.52 -7.17 1.25
N ASP A 158 16.33 -7.47 2.53
CA ASP A 158 17.38 -7.38 3.54
C ASP A 158 18.52 -8.38 3.26
N ASP A 159 18.20 -9.61 2.84
CA ASP A 159 19.20 -10.59 2.38
C ASP A 159 20.00 -10.10 1.17
N LEU A 160 19.30 -9.57 0.15
CA LEU A 160 19.94 -9.02 -1.04
C LEU A 160 20.85 -7.83 -0.67
N ARG A 161 20.36 -6.91 0.16
CA ARG A 161 21.12 -5.77 0.66
C ARG A 161 22.37 -6.21 1.42
N ALA A 162 22.26 -7.23 2.27
CA ALA A 162 23.39 -7.81 2.99
C ALA A 162 24.44 -8.41 2.04
N LEU A 163 24.00 -9.12 0.99
CA LEU A 163 24.91 -9.68 -0.02
C LEU A 163 25.68 -8.57 -0.77
N VAL A 164 24.99 -7.50 -1.18
CA VAL A 164 25.64 -6.38 -1.89
C VAL A 164 26.61 -5.63 -0.97
N ARG A 165 26.21 -5.31 0.26
CA ARG A 165 27.10 -4.68 1.26
C ARG A 165 28.32 -5.53 1.58
N GLY A 166 28.16 -6.85 1.65
CA GLY A 166 29.27 -7.77 1.88
C GLY A 166 30.27 -7.82 0.71
N GLN A 167 29.81 -7.60 -0.53
CA GLN A 167 30.70 -7.51 -1.70
C GLN A 167 31.33 -6.13 -1.86
N LEU A 168 30.64 -5.08 -1.41
CA LEU A 168 31.05 -3.70 -1.54
C LEU A 168 31.16 -3.01 -0.17
N PRO A 169 32.08 -3.45 0.72
CA PRO A 169 32.17 -2.94 2.09
C PRO A 169 32.52 -1.45 2.17
N GLU A 170 33.22 -0.94 1.16
CA GLU A 170 33.62 0.47 1.04
C GLU A 170 32.58 1.33 0.28
N ALA A 171 31.46 0.74 -0.17
CA ALA A 171 30.45 1.49 -0.90
C ALA A 171 29.54 2.27 0.06
N GLU A 172 29.23 3.50 -0.35
CA GLU A 172 28.20 4.31 0.28
C GLU A 172 26.83 3.96 -0.31
N GLU A 173 25.85 3.69 0.54
CA GLU A 173 24.46 3.59 0.13
C GLU A 173 23.89 4.98 -0.10
N THR A 174 23.29 5.17 -1.27
CA THR A 174 22.71 6.44 -1.73
C THR A 174 21.32 6.17 -2.25
N LEU A 175 20.43 7.15 -2.15
CA LEU A 175 19.15 7.08 -2.83
C LEU A 175 19.27 7.76 -4.20
N SER A 176 19.04 7.00 -5.27
CA SER A 176 19.09 7.52 -6.64
C SER A 176 18.10 6.77 -7.51
N TYR A 177 17.45 7.47 -8.43
CA TYR A 177 16.34 6.93 -9.23
C TYR A 177 15.18 6.35 -8.39
N GLY A 178 15.04 6.81 -7.14
CA GLY A 178 14.00 6.33 -6.22
C GLY A 178 14.28 4.94 -5.63
N ILE A 179 15.49 4.41 -5.75
CA ILE A 179 15.90 3.10 -5.23
C ILE A 179 17.29 3.17 -4.58
N VAL A 180 17.69 2.12 -3.85
CA VAL A 180 18.99 2.07 -3.17
C VAL A 180 20.08 1.85 -4.21
N GLY A 181 21.07 2.74 -4.24
CA GLY A 181 22.26 2.67 -5.10
C GLY A 181 23.55 2.61 -4.29
N TYR A 182 24.52 1.83 -4.75
CA TYR A 182 25.84 1.67 -4.15
C TYR A 182 26.88 2.43 -4.95
N ARG A 183 27.51 3.40 -4.29
CA ARG A 183 28.56 4.25 -4.84
C ARG A 183 29.92 3.87 -4.25
N THR A 184 30.87 3.52 -5.12
CA THR A 184 32.27 3.32 -4.75
C THR A 184 33.09 4.56 -5.14
N GLY A 185 33.76 5.18 -4.16
CA GLY A 185 34.56 6.39 -4.37
C GLY A 185 33.74 7.62 -4.79
N LYS A 186 34.34 8.53 -5.59
CA LYS A 186 33.72 9.81 -6.00
C LYS A 186 32.80 9.71 -7.23
N GLY A 187 32.53 8.51 -7.72
CA GLY A 187 31.75 8.29 -8.96
C GLY A 187 30.24 8.28 -8.74
N ARG A 188 29.48 7.97 -9.79
CA ARG A 188 28.04 7.63 -9.67
C ARG A 188 27.87 6.23 -9.07
N ALA A 189 26.72 5.97 -8.44
CA ALA A 189 26.35 4.62 -8.03
C ALA A 189 26.33 3.66 -9.24
N ARG A 190 26.80 2.43 -9.04
CA ARG A 190 26.99 1.44 -10.10
C ARG A 190 26.09 0.22 -9.97
N VAL A 191 25.75 -0.12 -8.73
CA VAL A 191 24.82 -1.20 -8.41
C VAL A 191 23.61 -0.58 -7.76
N TYR A 192 22.42 -0.99 -8.16
CA TYR A 192 21.17 -0.56 -7.53
C TYR A 192 20.35 -1.78 -7.17
N ILE A 193 19.61 -1.69 -6.07
CA ILE A 193 18.67 -2.71 -5.63
C ILE A 193 17.31 -2.12 -5.33
N SER A 194 16.26 -2.91 -5.53
CA SER A 194 14.90 -2.56 -5.15
C SER A 194 14.12 -3.78 -4.63
N GLY A 195 12.99 -3.50 -3.97
CA GLY A 195 12.08 -4.51 -3.42
C GLY A 195 10.65 -4.18 -3.80
N PHE A 196 9.96 -5.13 -4.41
CA PHE A 196 8.58 -5.03 -4.89
C PHE A 196 7.73 -6.15 -4.31
N LYS A 197 6.40 -6.07 -4.48
CA LYS A 197 5.43 -7.01 -3.88
C LYS A 197 5.67 -8.50 -4.22
N ASP A 198 6.35 -8.78 -5.33
CA ASP A 198 6.52 -10.10 -5.93
C ASP A 198 7.98 -10.47 -6.25
N HIS A 199 8.91 -9.52 -6.16
CA HIS A 199 10.33 -9.77 -6.43
C HIS A 199 11.26 -8.74 -5.78
N VAL A 200 12.54 -9.08 -5.69
CA VAL A 200 13.64 -8.12 -5.50
C VAL A 200 14.44 -8.02 -6.78
N ALA A 201 15.08 -6.87 -7.02
CA ALA A 201 15.80 -6.65 -8.27
C ALA A 201 17.17 -6.02 -8.09
N ILE A 202 18.07 -6.32 -9.05
CA ILE A 202 19.38 -5.68 -9.22
C ILE A 202 19.41 -4.95 -10.57
N TYR A 203 20.07 -3.79 -10.59
CA TYR A 203 20.29 -2.98 -11.78
C TYR A 203 21.73 -2.42 -11.83
N PRO A 204 22.26 -2.15 -13.04
CA PRO A 204 21.75 -2.63 -14.34
C PRO A 204 22.11 -4.11 -14.56
N VAL A 205 21.80 -4.64 -15.75
CA VAL A 205 22.38 -5.91 -16.22
C VAL A 205 23.85 -5.66 -16.63
N PRO A 206 24.82 -6.44 -16.11
CA PRO A 206 26.23 -6.30 -16.53
C PRO A 206 26.40 -6.55 -18.03
N SER A 207 27.34 -5.84 -18.66
CA SER A 207 27.72 -6.05 -20.06
C SER A 207 28.71 -7.20 -20.28
N ASP A 208 29.17 -7.84 -19.21
CA ASP A 208 30.06 -9.00 -19.27
C ASP A 208 29.37 -10.15 -20.03
N GLU A 209 30.01 -10.66 -21.10
CA GLU A 209 29.48 -11.73 -21.96
C GLU A 209 29.55 -13.14 -21.36
N SER A 210 30.28 -13.33 -20.26
CA SER A 210 30.39 -14.63 -19.57
C SER A 210 29.23 -14.89 -18.59
N LEU A 211 28.66 -13.81 -18.05
CA LEU A 211 27.52 -13.77 -17.14
C LEU A 211 26.11 -13.92 -17.75
N PRO A 212 25.81 -13.57 -19.02
CA PRO A 212 24.45 -13.51 -19.53
C PRO A 212 23.78 -14.88 -19.57
N GLN A 213 24.51 -15.99 -19.68
CA GLN A 213 23.89 -17.31 -19.80
C GLN A 213 23.12 -17.71 -18.53
N GLU A 214 23.73 -17.54 -17.35
CA GLU A 214 23.07 -17.84 -16.07
C GLU A 214 22.09 -16.73 -15.66
N LEU A 215 22.39 -15.46 -16.00
CA LEU A 215 21.51 -14.33 -15.72
C LEU A 215 20.26 -14.28 -16.59
N ARG A 216 20.26 -14.87 -17.79
CA ARG A 216 19.14 -14.83 -18.74
C ARG A 216 17.81 -15.26 -18.12
N ALA A 217 17.83 -16.23 -17.21
CA ALA A 217 16.62 -16.70 -16.53
C ALA A 217 16.00 -15.64 -15.60
N HIS A 218 16.81 -14.67 -15.16
CA HIS A 218 16.43 -13.62 -14.23
C HIS A 218 16.35 -12.24 -14.89
N ILE A 219 16.71 -12.10 -16.18
CA ILE A 219 16.65 -10.80 -16.87
C ILE A 219 15.21 -10.50 -17.29
N HIS A 220 14.69 -9.39 -16.78
CA HIS A 220 13.41 -8.83 -17.18
C HIS A 220 13.64 -7.48 -17.87
N GLY A 221 13.11 -7.32 -19.09
CA GLY A 221 13.24 -6.09 -19.87
C GLY A 221 14.68 -5.74 -20.24
N LYS A 222 14.97 -4.44 -20.42
CA LYS A 222 16.24 -3.95 -20.97
C LYS A 222 17.36 -3.72 -19.95
N GLY A 223 17.13 -3.98 -18.66
CA GLY A 223 18.15 -3.63 -17.66
C GLY A 223 17.86 -4.02 -16.22
N SER A 224 16.95 -4.97 -15.97
CA SER A 224 16.62 -5.41 -14.62
C SER A 224 16.79 -6.90 -14.45
N ILE A 225 17.31 -7.31 -13.30
CA ILE A 225 17.51 -8.71 -12.93
C ILE A 225 16.57 -8.97 -11.74
N TRP A 226 15.55 -9.80 -11.91
CA TRP A 226 14.56 -10.08 -10.87
C TRP A 226 14.82 -11.42 -10.20
N PHE A 227 14.58 -11.46 -8.90
CA PHE A 227 14.58 -12.66 -8.08
C PHE A 227 13.23 -12.74 -7.38
N ALA A 228 12.47 -13.79 -7.69
CA ALA A 228 11.17 -14.03 -7.08
C ALA A 228 11.30 -14.23 -5.57
N LEU A 229 10.28 -13.84 -4.81
CA LEU A 229 10.32 -13.92 -3.34
C LEU A 229 10.26 -15.36 -2.82
N ASP A 230 9.65 -16.26 -3.58
CA ASP A 230 9.42 -17.68 -3.26
C ASP A 230 10.59 -18.61 -3.60
N GLU A 231 11.59 -18.14 -4.34
CA GLU A 231 12.80 -18.89 -4.68
C GLU A 231 14.01 -18.40 -3.88
N PRO A 232 14.92 -19.26 -3.39
CA PRO A 232 16.13 -18.81 -2.69
C PRO A 232 16.99 -17.91 -3.58
N LEU A 233 17.60 -16.87 -2.99
CA LEU A 233 18.50 -16.00 -3.75
C LEU A 233 19.70 -16.79 -4.29
N PRO A 234 20.02 -16.71 -5.60
CA PRO A 234 21.19 -17.36 -6.18
C PRO A 234 22.45 -16.58 -5.78
N THR A 235 22.88 -16.73 -4.53
CA THR A 235 23.92 -15.90 -3.89
C THR A 235 25.22 -15.83 -4.68
N GLY A 236 25.66 -16.95 -5.26
CA GLY A 236 26.85 -17.01 -6.12
C GLY A 236 26.70 -16.17 -7.38
N LEU A 237 25.54 -16.21 -8.04
CA LEU A 237 25.25 -15.43 -9.24
C LEU A 237 25.17 -13.93 -8.91
N ILE A 238 24.50 -13.58 -7.81
CA ILE A 238 24.39 -12.20 -7.33
C ILE A 238 25.77 -11.60 -7.06
N ARG A 239 26.65 -12.32 -6.36
CA ARG A 239 28.01 -11.84 -6.07
C ARG A 239 28.81 -11.55 -7.34
N ARG A 240 28.77 -12.45 -8.32
CA ARG A 240 29.44 -12.23 -9.62
C ARG A 240 28.83 -11.07 -10.40
N THR A 241 27.50 -10.93 -10.36
CA THR A 241 26.79 -9.80 -10.96
C THR A 241 27.25 -8.48 -10.38
N VAL A 242 27.29 -8.37 -9.04
CA VAL A 242 27.75 -7.17 -8.32
C VAL A 242 29.20 -6.83 -8.66
N ALA A 243 30.09 -7.82 -8.70
CA ALA A 243 31.49 -7.63 -9.07
C ALA A 243 31.63 -7.08 -10.51
N ALA A 244 30.95 -7.69 -11.47
CA ALA A 244 31.00 -7.28 -12.88
C ALA A 244 30.48 -5.85 -13.10
N LEU A 245 29.46 -5.41 -12.33
CA LEU A 245 28.93 -4.04 -12.39
C LEU A 245 29.93 -2.97 -11.92
N VAL A 246 30.90 -3.35 -11.09
CA VAL A 246 31.92 -2.43 -10.58
C VAL A 246 33.20 -2.47 -11.44
N GLU A 247 33.51 -3.62 -12.04
CA GLU A 247 34.68 -3.81 -12.90
C GLU A 247 34.51 -3.27 -14.33
N GLY A 248 33.27 -3.24 -14.85
CA GLY A 248 32.94 -2.68 -16.16
C GLY A 248 33.15 -1.15 -16.21
N ARG A 249 34.36 -0.74 -16.60
CA ARG A 249 34.80 0.66 -16.74
C ARG A 249 34.13 1.37 -17.92
#